data_AF-A0A964KJ55-F1
#
_entry.id   AF-A0A964KJ55-F1
#
_cell.length_a   1.000
_cell.length_b   1.000
_cell.length_c   1.000
_cell.angle_alpha   90.00
_cell.angle_beta   90.00
_cell.angle_gamma   90.00
#
_symmetry.space_group_name_H-M   'P 1'
#
loop_
_entity.id
_entity.type
_entity.pdbx_description
1 polymer ?
#
loop_
_entity_poly.entity_id
_entity_poly.type
_entity_poly.pdbx_seq_one_letter_code
_entity_poly.pdbx_strand_id
1 'polypeptide(L)' 'MFAPAGLPQTLQDKIAADLRQTLQSPPVTARFRELGLEPTGLSGEPFNALVKSDYARWGELIRKKNITVH' A
#
# COMPACT_ATOMS: atom_id res chain seq x y z
N MET A 1 2.32 -1.23 2.81
CA MET A 1 3.08 -2.44 3.25
C MET A 1 2.18 -3.25 4.18
N PHE A 2 2.27 -4.58 4.13
CA PHE A 2 1.60 -5.47 5.07
C PHE A 2 2.58 -5.96 6.13
N ALA A 3 2.09 -6.16 7.35
CA ALA A 3 2.86 -6.66 8.49
C ALA A 3 2.01 -7.66 9.28
N PRO A 4 2.61 -8.48 10.17
CA PRO A 4 1.85 -9.39 11.02
C PRO A 4 0.75 -8.68 11.81
N ALA A 5 -0.40 -9.34 11.95
CA ALA A 5 -1.49 -8.85 12.78
C ALA A 5 -1.05 -8.74 14.25
N GLY A 6 -1.52 -7.71 14.95
CA GLY A 6 -1.22 -7.49 16.36
C GLY A 6 0.09 -6.75 16.65
N LEU A 7 0.76 -6.21 15.63
CA LEU A 7 1.91 -5.33 15.85
C LEU A 7 1.49 -4.13 16.74
N PRO A 8 2.26 -3.74 17.76
CA PRO A 8 1.96 -2.55 18.56
C PRO A 8 1.85 -1.30 17.69
N GLN A 9 0.90 -0.41 18.00
CA GLN A 9 0.64 0.80 17.21
C GLN A 9 1.89 1.65 17.02
N THR A 10 2.71 1.78 18.07
CA THR A 10 3.97 2.53 18.03
C THR A 10 4.96 2.01 16.98
N LEU A 11 5.04 0.68 16.78
CA LEU A 11 5.87 0.10 15.74
C LEU A 11 5.26 0.28 14.35
N GLN A 12 3.93 0.17 14.24
CA GLN A 12 3.23 0.45 12.98
C GLN A 12 3.50 1.89 12.52
N ASP A 13 3.38 2.85 13.43
CA ASP A 13 3.57 4.28 13.14
C ASP A 13 5.00 4.57 12.72
N LYS A 14 5.98 3.97 13.42
CA LYS A 14 7.40 4.10 13.08
C LYS A 14 7.69 3.56 11.67
N ILE A 15 7.27 2.34 11.37
CA ILE A 15 7.47 1.73 10.06
C ILE A 15 6.80 2.57 8.97
N ALA A 16 5.57 3.05 9.21
CA ALA A 16 4.87 3.91 8.26
C ALA A 16 5.65 5.21 8.02
N ALA A 17 6.17 5.85 9.06
CA ALA A 17 6.99 7.06 8.93
C ALA A 17 8.27 6.82 8.13
N ASP A 18 9.02 5.76 8.46
CA ASP A 18 10.27 5.40 7.80
C ASP A 18 10.04 5.11 6.30
N LEU A 19 8.92 4.44 5.96
CA LEU A 19 8.52 4.19 4.57
C LEU A 19 8.20 5.48 3.82
N ARG A 20 7.46 6.43 4.43
CA ARG A 20 7.18 7.73 3.79
C ARG A 20 8.46 8.45 3.47
N GLN A 21 9.33 8.59 4.46
CA GLN A 21 10.58 9.32 4.32
C GLN A 21 11.45 8.70 3.22
N THR A 22 11.55 7.38 3.20
CA THR A 22 12.36 6.66 2.21
C THR A 22 11.81 6.87 0.80
N LEU A 23 10.50 6.67 0.60
CA LEU A 23 9.84 6.81 -0.71
C LEU A 23 9.80 8.26 -1.21
N GLN A 24 9.94 9.24 -0.32
CA GLN A 24 10.03 10.66 -0.68
C GLN A 24 11.48 11.12 -0.91
N SER A 25 12.48 10.31 -0.57
CA SER A 25 13.86 10.71 -0.74
C SER A 25 14.23 10.81 -2.23
N PRO A 26 14.94 11.88 -2.66
CA PRO A 26 15.30 12.07 -4.07
C PRO A 26 15.98 10.87 -4.75
N PRO A 27 16.97 10.19 -4.14
CA PRO A 27 17.61 9.06 -4.80
C PRO A 27 16.68 7.85 -4.98
N VAL A 28 15.79 7.59 -4.01
CA VAL A 28 14.82 6.49 -4.11
C VAL A 28 13.77 6.83 -5.16
N THR A 29 13.23 8.04 -5.14
CA THR A 29 12.25 8.50 -6.13
C THR A 29 12.79 8.43 -7.55
N ALA A 30 14.03 8.90 -7.77
CA ALA A 30 14.68 8.82 -9.07
C ALA A 30 14.77 7.37 -9.55
N ARG A 31 15.22 6.47 -8.67
CA ARG A 31 15.35 5.05 -9.01
C ARG A 31 14.01 4.40 -9.35
N PHE A 32 12.94 4.72 -8.64
CA PHE A 32 11.60 4.21 -8.95
C PHE A 32 11.10 4.72 -10.30
N ARG A 33 11.33 6.01 -10.60
CA ARG A 33 10.94 6.61 -11.89
C ARG A 33 11.71 6.02 -13.07
N GLU A 34 12.99 5.69 -12.91
CA GLU A 34 13.77 4.95 -13.91
C GLU A 34 13.15 3.58 -14.25
N LEU A 35 12.49 2.95 -13.27
CA LEU A 35 11.79 1.68 -13.45
C LEU A 35 10.35 1.86 -13.98
N GLY A 36 9.94 3.09 -14.31
CA GLY A 36 8.58 3.42 -14.78
C GLY A 36 7.53 3.44 -13.66
N LEU A 37 7.95 3.55 -12.39
CA LEU A 37 7.07 3.61 -11.24
C LEU A 37 6.93 5.04 -10.72
N GLU A 38 5.74 5.40 -10.22
CA GLU A 38 5.55 6.65 -9.48
C GLU A 38 5.37 6.34 -7.98
N PRO A 39 6.38 6.60 -7.14
CA PRO A 39 6.29 6.33 -5.72
C PRO A 39 5.41 7.38 -5.04
N THR A 40 4.26 6.96 -4.52
CA THR A 40 3.28 7.86 -3.89
C THR A 40 3.60 8.20 -2.44
N GLY A 41 4.49 7.44 -1.79
CA GLY A 41 4.73 7.54 -0.34
C GLY A 41 3.53 7.09 0.51
N LEU A 42 2.52 6.46 -0.07
CA LEU A 42 1.34 6.01 0.67
C LEU A 42 1.72 4.91 1.69
N SER A 43 1.39 5.14 2.96
CA SER A 43 1.74 4.24 4.08
C SER A 43 0.76 4.39 5.23
N GLY A 44 0.79 3.49 6.21
CA GLY A 44 -0.04 3.57 7.42
C GLY A 44 -1.54 3.53 7.12
N GLU A 45 -2.30 4.37 7.80
CA GLU A 45 -3.76 4.42 7.66
C GLU A 45 -4.23 4.70 6.22
N PRO A 46 -3.68 5.71 5.50
CA PRO A 46 -4.05 5.93 4.10
C PRO A 46 -3.86 4.70 3.19
N PHE A 47 -2.81 3.90 3.43
CA PHE A 47 -2.62 2.64 2.72
C PHE A 47 -3.68 1.61 3.10
N ASN A 48 -4.02 1.50 4.38
CA ASN A 48 -5.08 0.60 4.85
C ASN A 48 -6.45 0.97 4.26
N ALA A 49 -6.77 2.26 4.18
CA ALA A 49 -7.99 2.76 3.56
C ALA A 49 -8.06 2.39 2.07
N LEU A 50 -6.96 2.58 1.32
CA LEU A 50 -6.88 2.17 -0.08
C LEU A 50 -7.15 0.67 -0.25
N VAL A 51 -6.47 -0.17 0.53
CA VAL A 51 -6.64 -1.63 0.46
C VAL A 51 -8.08 -2.04 0.75
N LYS A 52 -8.72 -1.45 1.77
CA LYS A 52 -10.13 -1.73 2.09
C LYS A 52 -11.07 -1.32 0.95
N SER A 53 -10.83 -0.16 0.35
CA SER A 53 -11.61 0.34 -0.79
C SER A 53 -11.47 -0.57 -2.01
N ASP A 54 -10.23 -0.95 -2.35
CA ASP A 54 -9.98 -1.85 -3.46
C ASP A 54 -10.57 -3.24 -3.23
N TYR A 55 -10.44 -3.78 -2.02
CA TYR A 55 -11.04 -5.06 -1.66
C TYR A 55 -12.57 -5.05 -1.86
N ALA A 56 -13.24 -3.99 -1.41
CA ALA A 56 -14.68 -3.85 -1.58
C ALA A 56 -15.06 -3.74 -3.06
N ARG A 57 -14.41 -2.82 -3.79
CA ARG A 57 -14.69 -2.55 -5.20
C ARG A 57 -14.49 -3.78 -6.09
N TRP A 58 -13.34 -4.43 -5.97
CA TRP A 58 -13.02 -5.59 -6.80
C TRP A 58 -13.82 -6.82 -6.37
N GLY A 59 -14.04 -7.02 -5.07
CA GLY A 59 -14.88 -8.10 -4.57
C GLY A 59 -16.32 -8.02 -5.07
N GLU A 60 -16.89 -6.82 -5.14
CA GLU A 60 -18.21 -6.60 -5.74
C GLU A 60 -18.22 -6.96 -7.24
N LEU A 61 -17.24 -6.48 -8.00
CA LEU A 61 -17.15 -6.74 -9.44
C LEU A 61 -17.00 -8.25 -9.73
N ILE A 62 -16.13 -8.94 -8.99
CA ILE A 62 -15.88 -10.38 -9.13
C ILE A 62 -17.18 -11.17 -8.93
N ARG A 63 -17.93 -10.90 -7.85
CA ARG A 63 -19.21 -11.56 -7.57
C ARG A 63 -20.24 -11.28 -8.65
N LYS A 64 -20.35 -10.02 -9.11
CA LYS A 64 -21.29 -9.64 -10.19
C LYS A 64 -20.99 -10.31 -11.52
N LYS A 65 -19.73 -10.63 -11.78
CA LYS A 65 -19.27 -11.19 -13.06
C LYS A 65 -19.00 -12.70 -12.99
N ASN A 66 -19.23 -13.36 -11.84
CA ASN A 66 -18.92 -14.76 -11.61
C ASN A 66 -17.49 -15.14 -12.03
N ILE A 67 -16.53 -14.27 -11.74
CA ILE A 67 -15.11 -14.50 -12.06
C ILE A 67 -14.54 -15.46 -11.02
N THR A 68 -13.96 -16.57 -11.46
CA THR A 68 -13.26 -17.55 -10.60
C THR A 68 -11.84 -17.78 -11.10
N VAL A 69 -10.91 -18.02 -10.18
CA VAL A 69 -9.56 -18.48 -10.54
C VAL A 69 -9.61 -20.00 -10.66
N HIS A 70 -9.11 -20.53 -11.78
CA HIS A 70 -8.97 -21.97 -12.04
C HIS A 70 -7.67 -22.51 -11.47
#